data_AF-A0A1S8C860-F1
#
_entry.id   AF-A0A1S8C860-F1
#
_cell.length_a   1.000
_cell.length_b   1.000
_cell.length_c   1.000
_cell.angle_alpha   90.00
_cell.angle_beta   90.00
_cell.angle_gamma   90.00
#
_symmetry.space_group_name_H-M   'P 1'
#
loop_
_entity.id
_entity.type
_entity.pdbx_description
1 polymer ?
#
loop_
_entity_poly.entity_id
_entity_poly.type
_entity_poly.pdbx_seq_one_letter_code
_entity_poly.pdbx_strand_id
1 'polypeptide(L)'
;MRQRLSAVEQARTGTASVVLVDHLTDGLAAGNRHAVLAALRGVASAGRAVLVDDGDPVAALSVADGLLRTPALTIEQVPDVGQLEQLAG
;
A
#
# COMPACT_ATOMS: atom_id res chain seq x y z
N MET A 1 6.74 -2.58 -15.69
CA MET A 1 6.55 -3.88 -15.00
C MET A 1 7.73 -4.25 -14.11
N ARG A 2 8.92 -4.56 -14.65
CA ARG A 2 10.09 -5.05 -13.89
C ARG A 2 10.49 -4.18 -12.69
N GLN A 3 10.53 -2.86 -12.87
CA GLN A 3 10.86 -1.91 -11.80
C GLN A 3 9.87 -1.97 -10.63
N ARG A 4 8.56 -2.11 -10.92
CA ARG A 4 7.51 -2.18 -9.90
C ARG A 4 7.63 -3.48 -9.09
N LEU A 5 7.85 -4.61 -9.74
CA LEU A 5 8.08 -5.88 -9.06
C LEU A 5 9.36 -5.86 -8.21
N SER A 6 10.43 -5.18 -8.67
CA SER A 6 11.63 -4.96 -7.86
C SER A 6 11.35 -4.11 -6.63
N ALA A 7 10.53 -3.06 -6.73
CA ALA A 7 10.12 -2.25 -5.58
C ALA A 7 9.30 -3.07 -4.57
N VAL A 8 8.38 -3.93 -5.04
CA VAL A 8 7.63 -4.85 -4.18
C VAL A 8 8.57 -5.83 -3.45
N GLU A 9 9.59 -6.34 -4.13
CA GLU A 9 10.58 -7.22 -3.53
C GLU A 9 11.43 -6.51 -2.46
N GLN A 10 11.81 -5.25 -2.71
CA GLN A 10 12.50 -4.43 -1.72
C GLN A 10 11.62 -4.19 -0.49
N ALA A 11 10.32 -3.89 -0.67
CA ALA A 11 9.37 -3.77 0.43
C ALA A 11 9.22 -5.08 1.23
N ARG A 12 9.26 -6.23 0.56
CA ARG A 12 9.20 -7.56 1.19
C ARG A 12 10.43 -7.89 2.04
N THR A 13 11.59 -7.32 1.70
CA THR A 13 12.86 -7.59 2.39
C THR A 13 13.27 -6.47 3.35
N GLY A 14 12.61 -5.31 3.30
CA GLY A 14 12.89 -4.16 4.17
C GLY A 14 12.42 -4.32 5.62
N THR A 15 12.67 -3.31 6.46
CA THR A 15 12.37 -3.36 7.91
C THR A 15 11.10 -2.61 8.31
N ALA A 16 10.40 -1.97 7.37
CA ALA A 16 9.20 -1.21 7.66
C ALA A 16 8.05 -2.11 8.15
N SER A 17 7.40 -1.71 9.25
CA SER A 17 6.21 -2.38 9.78
C SER A 17 4.96 -2.08 8.94
N VAL A 18 4.91 -0.90 8.31
CA VAL A 18 3.86 -0.46 7.40
C VAL A 18 4.47 -0.08 6.05
N VAL A 19 3.90 -0.60 4.97
CA VAL A 19 4.27 -0.28 3.59
C VAL A 19 3.13 0.48 2.94
N LEU A 20 3.46 1.65 2.42
CA LEU A 20 2.53 2.55 1.74
C LEU A 20 2.75 2.41 0.24
N VAL A 21 1.69 2.07 -0.48
CA VAL A 21 1.72 1.85 -1.92
C VAL A 21 0.84 2.91 -2.55
N ASP A 22 1.48 3.83 -3.27
CA ASP A 22 0.85 4.99 -3.89
C ASP A 22 0.90 4.86 -5.41
N HIS A 23 -0.28 4.78 -6.05
CA HIS A 23 -0.49 4.80 -7.49
C HIS A 23 0.44 3.83 -8.27
N LEU A 24 0.70 2.66 -7.67
CA LEU A 24 1.72 1.72 -8.15
C LEU A 24 1.41 1.19 -9.55
N THR A 25 0.14 1.06 -9.93
CA THR A 25 -0.25 0.47 -11.21
C THR A 25 -0.51 1.48 -12.34
N ASP A 26 -0.22 2.76 -12.11
CA ASP A 26 -0.42 3.82 -13.10
C ASP A 26 0.23 3.52 -14.45
N GLY A 27 -0.52 3.74 -15.52
CA GLY A 27 -0.10 3.48 -16.90
C GLY A 27 0.00 2.00 -17.28
N LEU A 28 -0.37 1.06 -16.41
CA LEU A 28 -0.44 -0.36 -16.76
C LEU A 28 -1.81 -0.74 -17.35
N ALA A 29 -1.81 -1.70 -18.27
CA ALA A 29 -3.01 -2.38 -18.73
C ALA A 29 -3.63 -3.24 -17.61
N ALA A 30 -4.96 -3.43 -17.64
CA ALA A 30 -5.70 -4.09 -16.55
C ALA A 30 -5.10 -5.43 -16.08
N GLY A 31 -4.75 -6.34 -17.00
CA GLY A 31 -4.15 -7.63 -16.65
C GLY A 31 -2.80 -7.50 -15.92
N ASN A 32 -2.05 -6.43 -16.21
CA ASN A 32 -0.78 -6.14 -15.57
C ASN A 32 -0.96 -5.51 -14.17
N ARG A 33 -2.04 -4.77 -13.93
CA ARG A 33 -2.32 -4.16 -12.62
C ARG A 33 -2.51 -5.23 -11.56
N HIS A 34 -3.37 -6.21 -11.85
CA HIS A 34 -3.62 -7.31 -10.92
C HIS A 34 -2.35 -8.10 -10.61
N ALA A 35 -1.50 -8.40 -11.60
CA ALA A 35 -0.25 -9.11 -11.36
C ALA A 35 0.70 -8.36 -10.41
N VAL A 36 0.80 -7.03 -10.54
CA VAL A 36 1.61 -6.19 -9.64
C VAL A 36 1.01 -6.14 -8.24
N LEU A 37 -0.30 -5.92 -8.12
CA LEU A 37 -0.98 -5.84 -6.83
C LEU A 37 -0.98 -7.19 -6.11
N ALA A 38 -1.11 -8.30 -6.83
CA ALA A 38 -1.03 -9.64 -6.24
C ALA A 38 0.33 -9.93 -5.61
N ALA A 39 1.41 -9.34 -6.12
CA ALA A 39 2.75 -9.48 -5.53
C ALA A 39 2.83 -8.85 -4.12
N LEU A 40 1.98 -7.88 -3.79
CA LEU A 40 1.91 -7.27 -2.45
C LEU A 40 1.46 -8.26 -1.37
N ARG A 41 0.76 -9.34 -1.73
CA ARG A 41 0.44 -10.42 -0.79
C ARG A 41 1.70 -11.02 -0.15
N GLY A 42 2.80 -11.07 -0.90
CA GLY A 42 4.09 -11.51 -0.38
C GLY A 42 4.64 -10.57 0.70
N VAL A 43 4.42 -9.26 0.55
CA VAL A 43 4.83 -8.25 1.54
C VAL A 43 4.01 -8.41 2.82
N ALA A 44 2.68 -8.57 2.69
CA ALA A 44 1.78 -8.81 3.82
C ALA A 44 2.09 -10.14 4.55
N SER A 45 2.34 -11.23 3.80
CA SER A 45 2.69 -12.53 4.36
C SER A 45 3.99 -12.55 5.16
N ALA A 46 4.87 -11.57 4.91
CA ALA A 46 6.10 -11.38 5.67
C ALA A 46 5.88 -10.52 6.95
N GLY A 47 4.63 -10.34 7.38
CA GLY A 47 4.25 -9.74 8.66
C GLY A 47 4.10 -8.21 8.64
N ARG A 48 3.95 -7.60 7.46
CA ARG A 48 3.86 -6.14 7.31
C ARG A 48 2.42 -5.72 7.01
N ALA A 49 2.00 -4.58 7.54
CA ALA A 49 0.77 -3.94 7.09
C ALA A 49 1.01 -3.26 5.73
N VAL A 50 0.10 -3.46 4.77
CA VAL A 50 0.19 -2.84 3.44
C VAL A 50 -1.04 -1.97 3.22
N LEU A 51 -0.83 -0.67 3.03
CA LEU A 51 -1.89 0.27 2.64
C LEU A 51 -1.72 0.60 1.16
N VAL A 52 -2.77 0.37 0.37
CA VAL A 52 -2.77 0.57 -1.08
C VAL A 52 -3.74 1.70 -1.44
N ASP A 53 -3.21 2.74 -2.05
CA ASP A 53 -3.95 3.77 -2.78
C ASP A 53 -3.61 3.60 -4.27
N ASP A 54 -4.57 3.16 -5.08
CA ASP A 54 -4.36 2.84 -6.50
C ASP A 54 -5.62 3.10 -7.33
N GLY A 55 -5.44 3.50 -8.59
CA GLY A 55 -6.53 3.88 -9.49
C GLY A 55 -7.43 2.74 -9.96
N ASP A 56 -7.09 1.47 -9.68
CA ASP A 56 -7.93 0.30 -9.99
C ASP A 56 -8.50 -0.35 -8.72
N PRO A 57 -9.68 0.11 -8.24
CA PRO A 57 -10.24 -0.36 -6.98
C PRO A 57 -10.64 -1.84 -7.01
N VAL A 58 -10.97 -2.38 -8.19
CA VAL A 58 -11.33 -3.80 -8.35
C VAL A 58 -10.08 -4.66 -8.18
N ALA A 59 -8.99 -4.29 -8.86
CA ALA A 59 -7.73 -5.01 -8.73
C ALA A 59 -7.15 -4.90 -7.31
N ALA A 60 -7.22 -3.73 -6.68
CA ALA A 60 -6.77 -3.52 -5.29
C ALA A 60 -7.60 -4.35 -4.30
N LEU A 61 -8.93 -4.30 -4.37
CA LEU A 61 -9.79 -5.04 -3.46
C LEU A 61 -9.69 -6.56 -3.65
N SER A 62 -9.35 -7.03 -4.85
CA SER A 62 -9.15 -8.47 -5.10
C SER A 62 -7.96 -9.09 -4.34
N VAL A 63 -7.07 -8.26 -3.79
CA VAL A 63 -5.88 -8.71 -3.07
C VAL A 63 -5.81 -8.21 -1.62
N ALA A 64 -6.65 -7.25 -1.24
CA ALA A 64 -6.66 -6.67 0.08
C ALA A 64 -7.48 -7.51 1.08
N ASP A 65 -7.05 -7.51 2.33
CA ASP A 65 -7.78 -8.13 3.43
C ASP A 65 -8.98 -7.28 3.91
N GLY A 66 -9.00 -6.00 3.55
CA GLY A 66 -10.03 -5.04 3.95
C GLY A 66 -10.04 -3.78 3.08
N LEU A 67 -10.95 -2.86 3.38
CA LEU A 67 -11.12 -1.61 2.65
C LEU A 67 -11.23 -0.42 3.60
N LEU A 68 -10.48 0.65 3.30
CA LEU A 68 -10.62 1.97 3.90
C LEU A 68 -11.21 2.91 2.83
N ARG A 69 -12.27 3.64 3.17
CA ARG A 69 -12.84 4.68 2.28
C ARG A 69 -12.62 6.05 2.90
N THR A 70 -11.97 6.92 2.13
CA THR A 70 -11.71 8.31 2.51
C THR A 70 -11.80 9.20 1.27
N PRO A 71 -12.28 10.44 1.35
CA PRO A 71 -12.25 11.37 0.23
C PRO A 71 -10.83 11.79 -0.17
N ALA A 72 -9.88 11.74 0.77
CA ALA A 72 -8.47 12.00 0.54
C ALA A 72 -7.63 11.19 1.55
N LEU A 73 -6.48 10.69 1.12
CA LEU A 73 -5.50 10.06 2.00
C LEU A 73 -4.32 11.02 2.18
N THR A 74 -3.96 11.30 3.43
CA THR A 74 -2.75 12.06 3.77
C THR A 74 -2.04 11.32 4.88
N ILE A 75 -0.72 11.24 4.75
CA ILE A 75 0.14 10.52 5.69
C ILE A 75 1.10 11.53 6.28
N GLU A 76 0.98 11.74 7.57
CA GLU A 76 1.81 12.67 8.33
C GLU A 76 2.63 11.89 9.36
N GLN A 77 3.90 12.25 9.50
CA GLN A 77 4.70 11.74 10.61
C GLN A 77 4.40 12.58 11.84
N VAL A 78 3.83 11.96 12.87
CA VAL A 78 3.59 12.61 14.15
C VAL A 78 4.84 12.42 15.03
N PRO A 79 5.60 13.48 15.34
CA PRO A 79 6.87 13.39 16.05
C PRO A 79 6.74 13.00 17.53
N ASP A 80 5.58 13.23 18.17
CA ASP A 80 5.37 12.94 19.59
C ASP A 80 3.91 12.54 19.92
N VAL A 81 3.74 11.77 20.98
CA VAL A 81 2.44 11.21 21.42
C VAL A 81 1.43 12.31 21.79
N GLY A 82 1.88 13.44 22.34
CA GLY A 82 1.04 14.58 22.70
C GLY A 82 0.45 15.34 21.51
N GLN A 83 1.06 15.27 20.32
CA GLN A 83 0.41 15.71 19.07
C GLN A 83 -0.63 14.69 18.58
N LEU A 84 -0.39 13.41 18.83
CA LEU A 84 -1.32 12.33 18.48
C LEU A 84 -2.65 12.46 19.25
N GLU A 85 -2.59 12.86 20.52
CA GLU A 85 -3.78 13.18 21.32
C GLU A 85 -4.57 14.39 20.80
N GLN A 86 -3.89 15.39 20.23
CA GLN A 86 -4.54 16.57 19.62
C GLN A 86 -5.26 16.23 18.30
N LEU A 87 -4.75 15.24 17.56
CA LEU A 87 -5.37 14.73 16.35
C LEU A 87 -6.54 13.77 16.64
N ALA A 88 -6.52 13.11 17.81
CA ALA A 88 -7.53 12.13 18.19
C ALA A 88 -8.87 12.75 18.65
N GLY A 89 -8.88 14.04 19.05
CA GLY A 89 -10.09 14.84 19.32
C GLY A 89 -11.02 14.28 20.39
#